data_AF-A0A7C3X4F0-F1
#
_entry.id   AF-A0A7C3X4F0-F1
#
_cell.length_a   1.000
_cell.length_b   1.000
_cell.length_c   1.000
_cell.angle_alpha   90.00
_cell.angle_beta   90.00
_cell.angle_gamma   90.00
#
_symmetry.space_group_name_H-M   'P 1'
#
loop_
_entity.id
_entity.type
_entity.pdbx_description
1 polymer ?
#
loop_
_entity_poly.entity_id
_entity_poly.type
_entity_poly.pdbx_seq_one_letter_code
_entity_poly.pdbx_strand_id
1 'polypeptide(L)'
;MRGELRDDGGCHELHARGGLPGQGDRVRRHGSTPLRLRTEQRGLFLTEASSPDGVREPRRRPRMRPDIPNDKVIRYLKFIEFTRRHPRLCRLALHLAQRIPGLKKALPVSTRIYMGGRILESYRVDLERGEISFAGVDRQIVGSEFLEVTFRNIAELVGREEARKTMYYMHFRAMEEQLKDLDVRSVFPAFCAPLFREPVDSESLENNPSLARLYGELETMLLRLLFNESGWGSPRFDRTPVPEKVTVRNSVESLWIRPSEEPVCYAMAGSLAAFVSHITGESYVARETRCAAAGAPDCTFVLEKEG
;
A
#
# COMPACT_ATOMS: atom_id res chain seq x y z
N MET A 1 12.38 -13.35 59.80
CA MET A 1 11.03 -13.31 60.38
C MET A 1 10.04 -13.05 59.27
N ARG A 2 9.03 -13.91 59.16
CA ARG A 2 7.97 -13.87 58.13
C ARG A 2 7.05 -12.68 58.39
N GLY A 3 6.69 -11.97 57.33
CA GLY A 3 5.62 -10.98 57.32
C GLY A 3 4.71 -11.28 56.14
N GLU A 4 3.60 -11.96 56.41
CA GLU A 4 2.49 -12.18 55.49
C GLU A 4 1.69 -10.87 55.34
N LEU A 5 1.40 -10.47 54.10
CA LEU A 5 0.41 -9.45 53.79
C LEU A 5 -0.69 -10.12 52.97
N ARG A 6 -1.87 -10.20 53.59
CA ARG A 6 -3.14 -10.56 52.97
C ARG A 6 -3.64 -9.37 52.15
N ASP A 7 -4.18 -9.66 50.97
CA ASP A 7 -4.87 -8.71 50.11
C ASP A 7 -6.34 -9.16 50.03
N ASP A 8 -7.21 -8.43 50.72
CA ASP A 8 -8.65 -8.65 50.77
C ASP A 8 -9.35 -7.59 49.90
N GLY A 9 -9.96 -8.07 48.81
CA GLY A 9 -11.25 -7.68 48.22
C GLY A 9 -11.70 -6.21 48.18
N GLY A 10 -12.06 -5.76 46.97
CA GLY A 10 -12.92 -4.58 46.79
C GLY A 10 -13.33 -4.29 45.34
N CYS A 11 -14.15 -5.15 44.74
CA CYS A 11 -14.87 -4.81 43.49
C CYS A 11 -16.01 -3.85 43.80
N HIS A 12 -15.90 -2.60 43.35
CA HIS A 12 -17.00 -1.64 43.35
C HIS A 12 -17.89 -1.84 42.11
N GLU A 13 -19.08 -2.40 42.31
CA GLU A 13 -20.19 -2.34 41.36
C GLU A 13 -20.78 -0.92 41.36
N LEU A 14 -20.70 -0.25 40.21
CA LEU A 14 -21.40 1.01 39.95
C LEU A 14 -22.80 0.71 39.39
N HIS A 15 -23.82 0.86 40.23
CA HIS A 15 -25.22 0.91 39.81
C HIS A 15 -25.52 2.24 39.11
N ALA A 16 -25.77 2.20 37.80
CA ALA A 16 -26.47 3.27 37.08
C ALA A 16 -27.91 2.82 36.80
N ARG A 17 -28.86 3.28 37.61
CA ARG A 17 -30.29 3.23 37.31
C ARG A 17 -30.67 4.51 36.56
N GLY A 18 -31.06 4.35 35.29
CA GLY A 18 -31.66 5.40 34.48
C GLY A 18 -32.65 4.77 33.51
N GLY A 19 -33.90 4.62 33.94
CA GLY A 19 -35.00 4.14 33.10
C GLY A 19 -35.48 5.22 32.15
N LEU A 20 -35.63 4.86 30.87
CA LEU A 20 -36.42 5.61 29.89
C LEU A 20 -37.63 4.74 29.49
N PRO A 21 -38.84 5.31 29.36
CA PRO A 21 -40.03 4.56 29.02
C PRO A 21 -40.18 4.40 27.50
N GLY A 22 -40.42 3.16 27.08
CA GLY A 22 -41.40 2.79 26.05
C GLY A 22 -41.29 3.42 24.67
N GLN A 23 -40.53 2.78 23.78
CA GLN A 23 -40.88 2.68 22.36
C GLN A 23 -40.71 1.23 21.92
N GLY A 24 -41.83 0.58 21.64
CA GLY A 24 -41.88 -0.78 21.15
C GLY A 24 -41.55 -0.82 19.66
N ASP A 25 -40.31 -1.13 19.34
CA ASP A 25 -39.91 -1.45 17.97
C ASP A 25 -40.01 -2.95 17.71
N ARG A 26 -40.89 -3.30 16.78
CA ARG A 26 -41.02 -4.62 16.17
C ARG A 26 -39.70 -4.97 15.48
N VAL A 27 -38.90 -5.82 16.11
CA VAL A 27 -37.80 -6.51 15.44
C VAL A 27 -38.38 -7.41 14.34
N ARG A 28 -38.42 -6.90 13.11
CA ARG A 28 -38.59 -7.75 11.92
C ARG A 28 -37.35 -8.63 11.81
N ARG A 29 -37.46 -9.87 12.26
CA ARG A 29 -36.52 -10.94 11.90
C ARG A 29 -36.64 -11.18 10.40
N HIS A 30 -35.75 -10.59 9.61
CA HIS A 30 -35.48 -11.09 8.27
C HIS A 30 -34.77 -12.43 8.43
N GLY A 31 -35.53 -13.52 8.35
CA GLY A 31 -34.96 -14.84 8.11
C GLY A 31 -34.31 -14.80 6.74
N SER A 32 -32.98 -14.71 6.71
CA SER A 32 -32.20 -14.98 5.51
C SER A 32 -32.40 -16.45 5.17
N THR A 33 -33.06 -16.70 4.04
CA THR A 33 -33.11 -18.03 3.42
C THR A 33 -31.66 -18.49 3.24
N PRO A 34 -31.26 -19.68 3.74
CA PRO A 34 -29.93 -20.19 3.49
C PRO A 34 -29.75 -20.29 1.98
N LEU A 35 -28.82 -19.51 1.44
CA LEU A 35 -28.40 -19.60 0.06
C LEU A 35 -27.71 -20.96 -0.09
N ARG A 36 -28.48 -22.00 -0.43
CA ARG A 36 -27.93 -23.28 -0.88
C ARG A 36 -27.25 -23.00 -2.22
N LEU A 37 -25.98 -22.63 -2.17
CA LEU A 37 -25.08 -22.75 -3.31
C LEU A 37 -25.01 -24.23 -3.64
N ARG A 38 -25.82 -24.63 -4.63
CA ARG A 38 -25.72 -25.93 -5.27
C ARG A 38 -24.41 -25.89 -6.05
N THR A 39 -23.32 -26.28 -5.41
CA THR A 39 -22.06 -26.59 -6.06
C THR A 39 -22.31 -27.82 -6.91
N GLU A 40 -22.79 -27.62 -8.14
CA GLU A 40 -22.52 -28.56 -9.20
C GLU A 40 -21.00 -28.56 -9.38
N GLN A 41 -20.33 -29.49 -8.69
CA GLN A 41 -18.99 -29.95 -9.04
C GLN A 41 -19.08 -30.60 -10.43
N ARG A 42 -19.26 -29.79 -11.47
CA ARG A 42 -18.76 -30.14 -12.79
C ARG A 42 -17.25 -30.01 -12.67
N GLY A 43 -16.56 -31.13 -12.81
CA GLY A 43 -15.11 -31.21 -12.82
C GLY A 43 -14.53 -30.25 -13.86
N LEU A 44 -14.29 -29.02 -13.44
CA LEU A 44 -13.20 -28.22 -13.95
C LEU A 44 -11.95 -28.90 -13.42
N PHE A 45 -11.52 -29.93 -14.15
CA PHE A 45 -10.12 -30.25 -14.21
C PHE A 45 -9.41 -28.93 -14.49
N LEU A 46 -8.64 -28.47 -13.51
CA LEU A 46 -7.53 -27.57 -13.76
C LEU A 46 -6.65 -28.33 -14.75
N THR A 47 -6.95 -28.18 -16.04
CA THR A 47 -6.06 -28.58 -17.12
C THR A 47 -4.71 -28.01 -16.75
N GLU A 48 -3.72 -28.91 -16.65
CA GLU A 48 -2.31 -28.61 -16.40
C GLU A 48 -2.01 -27.19 -16.82
N ALA A 49 -1.94 -26.29 -15.82
CA ALA A 49 -1.45 -24.95 -16.05
C ALA A 49 -0.05 -25.17 -16.59
N SER A 50 0.07 -25.00 -17.90
CA SER A 50 1.33 -25.09 -18.63
C SER A 50 2.31 -24.29 -17.81
N SER A 51 3.46 -24.88 -17.49
CA SER A 51 4.59 -24.17 -16.92
C SER A 51 4.67 -22.77 -17.56
N PRO A 52 4.84 -21.68 -16.80
CA PRO A 52 4.89 -20.32 -17.34
C PRO A 52 6.15 -20.06 -18.20
N ASP A 53 6.62 -21.06 -18.95
CA ASP A 53 7.74 -21.03 -19.91
C ASP A 53 7.49 -20.11 -21.11
N GLY A 54 6.40 -19.33 -21.08
CA GLY A 54 6.05 -18.31 -22.05
C GLY A 54 6.16 -16.87 -21.53
N VAL A 55 6.84 -16.61 -20.40
CA VAL A 55 7.18 -15.23 -20.01
C VAL A 55 8.15 -14.68 -21.05
N ARG A 56 7.60 -14.03 -22.08
CA ARG A 56 8.37 -13.26 -23.07
C ARG A 56 9.36 -12.39 -22.31
N GLU A 57 10.65 -12.50 -22.66
CA GLU A 57 11.68 -11.60 -22.15
C GLU A 57 11.16 -10.16 -22.24
N PRO A 58 11.13 -9.42 -21.12
CA PRO A 58 10.66 -8.06 -21.12
C PRO A 58 11.57 -7.25 -22.05
N ARG A 59 11.00 -6.75 -23.15
CA ARG A 59 11.69 -5.80 -24.03
C ARG A 59 12.20 -4.66 -23.14
N ARG A 60 13.52 -4.48 -23.09
CA ARG A 60 14.14 -3.37 -22.36
C ARG A 60 13.47 -2.06 -22.78
N ARG A 61 12.76 -1.43 -21.84
CA ARG A 61 12.14 -0.13 -22.10
C ARG A 61 13.25 0.90 -22.32
N PRO A 62 13.10 1.82 -23.29
CA PRO A 62 14.06 2.90 -23.45
C PRO A 62 14.16 3.69 -22.13
N ARG A 63 15.37 3.81 -21.59
CA ARG A 63 15.60 4.61 -20.38
C ARG A 63 15.45 6.08 -20.74
N MET A 64 14.62 6.78 -19.99
CA MET A 64 14.42 8.19 -20.20
C MET A 64 15.55 8.96 -19.51
N ARG A 65 16.19 9.88 -20.23
CA ARG A 65 16.96 10.97 -19.63
C ARG A 65 15.98 12.10 -19.34
N PRO A 66 15.52 12.28 -18.08
CA PRO A 66 14.57 13.34 -17.78
C PRO A 66 15.20 14.70 -18.09
N ASP A 67 14.77 15.34 -19.17
CA ASP A 67 15.12 16.73 -19.47
C ASP A 67 14.27 17.67 -18.59
N ILE A 68 14.49 17.58 -17.28
CA ILE A 68 13.83 18.43 -16.29
C ILE A 68 14.80 19.57 -15.96
N PRO A 69 14.43 20.82 -16.26
CA PRO A 69 15.25 21.97 -15.92
C PRO A 69 15.62 21.99 -14.43
N ASN A 70 16.91 22.09 -14.14
CA ASN A 70 17.42 22.02 -12.77
C ASN A 70 16.85 23.13 -11.87
N ASP A 71 16.52 24.29 -12.41
CA ASP A 71 15.87 25.38 -11.68
C ASP A 71 14.48 24.98 -11.16
N LYS A 72 13.70 24.21 -11.93
CA LYS A 72 12.40 23.66 -11.50
C LYS A 72 12.58 22.65 -10.38
N VAL A 73 13.57 21.76 -10.49
CA VAL A 73 13.92 20.79 -9.45
C VAL A 73 14.23 21.50 -8.13
N ILE A 74 15.14 22.47 -8.16
CA ILE A 74 15.56 23.23 -6.98
C ILE A 74 14.39 24.01 -6.37
N ARG A 75 13.57 24.68 -7.19
CA ARG A 75 12.39 25.42 -6.70
C ARG A 75 11.41 24.49 -5.99
N TYR A 76 11.17 23.30 -6.52
CA TYR A 76 10.23 22.36 -5.92
C TYR A 76 10.79 21.72 -4.64
N LEU A 77 12.09 21.41 -4.59
CA LEU A 77 12.74 21.00 -3.35
C LEU A 77 12.63 22.07 -2.25
N LYS A 78 12.86 23.34 -2.59
CA LYS A 78 12.65 24.46 -1.66
C LYS A 78 11.20 24.55 -1.19
N PHE A 79 10.23 24.29 -2.07
CA PHE A 79 8.83 24.19 -1.69
C PHE A 79 8.57 23.06 -0.69
N ILE A 80 9.05 21.84 -0.96
CA ILE A 80 8.93 20.70 -0.03
C ILE A 80 9.54 21.06 1.34
N GLU A 81 10.74 21.62 1.34
CA GLU A 81 11.44 22.04 2.57
C GLU A 81 10.68 23.13 3.34
N PHE A 82 10.13 24.12 2.62
CA PHE A 82 9.27 25.15 3.20
C PHE A 82 8.02 24.53 3.86
N THR A 83 7.34 23.60 3.18
CA THR A 83 6.14 22.97 3.73
C THR A 83 6.41 22.18 5.01
N ARG A 84 7.57 21.54 5.11
CA ARG A 84 8.02 20.84 6.32
C ARG A 84 8.35 21.80 7.46
N ARG A 85 8.97 22.95 7.17
CA ARG A 85 9.31 23.96 8.17
C ARG A 85 8.08 24.71 8.70
N HIS A 86 7.04 24.86 7.88
CA HIS A 86 5.88 25.70 8.20
C HIS A 86 4.54 24.94 8.09
N PRO A 87 4.35 23.81 8.80
CA PRO A 87 3.18 22.94 8.60
C PRO A 87 1.85 23.64 8.92
N ARG A 88 1.83 24.52 9.92
CA ARG A 88 0.62 25.29 10.30
C ARG A 88 0.21 26.28 9.20
N LEU A 89 1.19 27.01 8.66
CA LEU A 89 0.98 27.99 7.60
C LEU A 89 0.51 27.30 6.31
N CYS A 90 1.17 26.19 5.94
CA CYS A 90 0.80 25.45 4.74
C CYS A 90 -0.59 24.80 4.86
N ARG A 91 -0.96 24.31 6.03
CA ARG A 91 -2.32 23.79 6.28
C ARG A 91 -3.37 24.88 6.16
N LEU A 92 -3.10 26.07 6.70
CA LEU A 92 -3.98 27.23 6.53
C LEU A 92 -4.13 27.61 5.05
N ALA A 93 -3.00 27.72 4.33
CA ALA A 93 -3.00 28.02 2.90
C ALA A 93 -3.76 26.97 2.08
N LEU A 94 -3.58 25.68 2.39
CA LEU A 94 -4.31 24.60 1.75
C LEU A 94 -5.81 24.70 2.02
N HIS A 95 -6.20 24.95 3.26
CA HIS A 95 -7.61 25.10 3.62
C HIS A 95 -8.27 26.29 2.91
N LEU A 96 -7.56 27.41 2.76
CA LEU A 96 -8.03 28.53 1.95
C LEU A 96 -8.14 28.16 0.47
N ALA A 97 -7.12 27.50 -0.09
CA ALA A 97 -7.12 27.06 -1.49
C ALA A 97 -8.25 26.07 -1.80
N GLN A 98 -8.58 25.16 -0.88
CA GLN A 98 -9.64 24.18 -1.03
C GLN A 98 -11.05 24.81 -1.07
N ARG A 99 -11.22 26.04 -0.58
CA ARG A 99 -12.50 26.78 -0.65
C ARG A 99 -12.72 27.44 -2.01
N ILE A 100 -11.69 27.56 -2.85
CA ILE A 100 -11.80 28.15 -4.18
C ILE A 100 -12.20 27.06 -5.18
N PRO A 101 -13.37 27.19 -5.86
CA PRO A 101 -13.78 26.25 -6.91
C PRO A 101 -12.71 26.12 -7.99
N GLY A 102 -12.45 24.90 -8.46
CA GLY A 102 -11.42 24.63 -9.48
C GLY A 102 -10.01 24.45 -8.91
N LEU A 103 -9.57 25.30 -7.97
CA LEU A 103 -8.21 25.21 -7.40
C LEU A 103 -7.99 23.89 -6.65
N LYS A 104 -9.01 23.38 -5.95
CA LYS A 104 -8.99 22.06 -5.31
C LYS A 104 -8.63 20.93 -6.30
N LYS A 105 -9.12 21.02 -7.54
CA LYS A 105 -8.89 20.01 -8.60
C LYS A 105 -7.56 20.22 -9.32
N ALA A 106 -7.03 21.44 -9.32
CA ALA A 106 -5.79 21.79 -10.00
C ALA A 106 -4.52 21.39 -9.22
N LEU A 107 -4.62 21.23 -7.89
CA LEU A 107 -3.47 20.85 -7.07
C LEU A 107 -3.20 19.34 -7.10
N PRO A 108 -2.00 18.90 -7.50
CA PRO A 108 -1.60 17.49 -7.43
C PRO A 108 -1.71 16.94 -6.01
N VAL A 109 -1.97 15.64 -5.88
CA VAL A 109 -2.10 14.94 -4.58
C VAL A 109 -0.87 15.18 -3.70
N SER A 110 0.34 14.99 -4.24
CA SER A 110 1.59 15.20 -3.52
C SER A 110 1.72 16.62 -2.94
N THR A 111 1.35 17.65 -3.72
CA THR A 111 1.36 19.04 -3.26
C THR A 111 0.39 19.24 -2.10
N ARG A 112 -0.83 18.70 -2.19
CA ARG A 112 -1.81 18.76 -1.10
C ARG A 112 -1.28 18.08 0.16
N ILE A 113 -0.64 16.91 0.03
CA ILE A 113 -0.08 16.17 1.17
C ILE A 113 1.09 16.93 1.80
N TYR A 114 2.01 17.48 1.00
CA TYR A 114 3.08 18.33 1.54
C TYR A 114 2.53 19.52 2.31
N MET A 115 1.41 20.09 1.87
CA MET A 115 0.72 21.17 2.58
C MET A 115 -0.12 20.70 3.79
N GLY A 116 -0.05 19.42 4.17
CA GLY A 116 -0.75 18.86 5.33
C GLY A 116 -2.17 18.36 5.06
N GLY A 117 -2.53 18.18 3.79
CA GLY A 117 -3.77 17.52 3.37
C GLY A 117 -3.75 16.04 3.72
N ARG A 118 -4.95 15.46 3.93
CA ARG A 118 -5.09 14.03 4.22
C ARG A 118 -5.20 13.23 2.92
N ILE A 119 -4.71 12.00 2.94
CA ILE A 119 -4.80 11.13 1.77
C ILE A 119 -6.25 10.87 1.34
N LEU A 120 -7.17 10.73 2.29
CA LEU A 120 -8.57 10.40 2.03
C LEU A 120 -9.25 11.48 1.18
N GLU A 121 -8.74 12.72 1.23
CA GLU A 121 -9.21 13.83 0.40
C GLU A 121 -8.75 13.73 -1.07
N SER A 122 -7.89 12.76 -1.37
CA SER A 122 -7.39 12.45 -2.71
C SER A 122 -8.12 11.29 -3.37
N TYR A 123 -8.94 10.55 -2.62
CA TYR A 123 -9.83 9.55 -3.19
C TYR A 123 -11.04 10.23 -3.83
N ARG A 124 -11.46 9.72 -4.98
CA ARG A 124 -12.77 9.99 -5.56
C ARG A 124 -13.70 8.89 -5.08
N VAL A 125 -14.77 9.27 -4.40
CA VAL A 125 -15.83 8.34 -3.98
C VAL A 125 -17.10 8.72 -4.74
N ASP A 126 -17.58 7.81 -5.58
CA ASP A 126 -18.85 7.92 -6.30
C ASP A 126 -19.82 6.93 -5.68
N LEU A 127 -20.71 7.44 -4.80
CA LEU A 127 -21.66 6.61 -4.07
C LEU A 127 -22.78 6.06 -4.97
N GLU A 128 -23.09 6.73 -6.08
CA GLU A 128 -24.14 6.27 -7.00
C GLU A 128 -23.65 5.06 -7.80
N ARG A 129 -22.37 5.05 -8.16
CA ARG A 129 -21.73 3.93 -8.87
C ARG A 129 -21.11 2.89 -7.94
N GLY A 130 -20.99 3.19 -6.65
CA GLY A 130 -20.26 2.36 -5.71
C GLY A 130 -18.75 2.29 -5.99
N GLU A 131 -18.19 3.34 -6.60
CA GLU A 131 -16.78 3.40 -7.00
C GLU A 131 -15.96 4.18 -5.98
N ILE A 132 -14.77 3.65 -5.67
CA ILE A 132 -13.72 4.37 -4.97
C ILE A 132 -12.52 4.33 -5.89
N SER A 133 -11.92 5.47 -6.21
CA SER A 133 -10.70 5.51 -7.03
C SER A 133 -9.66 6.46 -6.48
N PHE A 134 -8.40 6.13 -6.72
CA PHE A 134 -7.24 6.93 -6.35
C PHE A 134 -6.35 7.08 -7.56
N ALA A 135 -6.10 8.33 -7.97
CA ALA A 135 -5.21 8.65 -9.09
C ALA A 135 -5.50 7.83 -10.37
N GLY A 136 -6.78 7.72 -10.73
CA GLY A 136 -7.21 6.98 -11.92
C GLY A 136 -7.36 5.47 -11.74
N VAL A 137 -6.91 4.91 -10.62
CA VAL A 137 -7.00 3.47 -10.33
C VAL A 137 -8.19 3.20 -9.42
N ASP A 138 -9.08 2.30 -9.84
CA ASP A 138 -10.21 1.85 -9.01
C ASP A 138 -9.73 1.02 -7.83
N ARG A 139 -10.41 1.17 -6.70
CA ARG A 139 -10.05 0.61 -5.40
C ARG A 139 -11.26 -0.04 -4.76
N GLN A 140 -10.98 -1.09 -4.00
CA GLN A 140 -11.92 -1.71 -3.11
C GLN A 140 -11.40 -1.60 -1.68
N ILE A 141 -12.32 -1.39 -0.74
CA ILE A 141 -12.02 -1.50 0.68
C ILE A 141 -12.42 -2.91 1.08
N VAL A 142 -11.44 -3.72 1.46
CA VAL A 142 -11.64 -5.08 1.95
C VAL A 142 -11.21 -5.14 3.40
N GLY A 143 -11.95 -5.93 4.21
CA GLY A 143 -11.48 -6.29 5.55
C GLY A 143 -10.15 -7.04 5.42
N SER A 144 -9.21 -6.78 6.31
CA SER A 144 -7.86 -7.34 6.20
C SER A 144 -7.82 -8.86 6.42
N GLU A 145 -8.85 -9.43 7.06
CA GLU A 145 -9.10 -10.87 7.18
C GLU A 145 -9.31 -11.54 5.81
N PHE A 146 -9.68 -10.77 4.78
CA PHE A 146 -9.84 -11.28 3.42
C PHE A 146 -8.56 -11.95 2.89
N LEU A 147 -7.38 -11.41 3.21
CA LEU A 147 -6.10 -11.98 2.79
C LEU A 147 -5.84 -13.35 3.43
N GLU A 148 -6.17 -13.49 4.71
CA GLU A 148 -6.05 -14.75 5.45
C GLU A 148 -6.98 -15.82 4.86
N VAL A 149 -8.26 -15.47 4.66
CA VAL A 149 -9.26 -16.38 4.08
C VAL A 149 -8.85 -16.80 2.67
N THR A 150 -8.35 -15.85 1.87
CA THR A 150 -7.86 -16.13 0.52
C THR A 150 -6.69 -17.10 0.56
N PHE A 151 -5.66 -16.83 1.37
CA PHE A 151 -4.51 -17.72 1.49
C PHE A 151 -4.89 -19.11 1.97
N ARG A 152 -5.72 -19.22 3.03
CA ARG A 152 -6.18 -20.51 3.56
C ARG A 152 -6.91 -21.32 2.50
N ASN A 153 -7.86 -20.71 1.81
CA ASN A 153 -8.63 -21.41 0.78
C ASN A 153 -7.75 -21.88 -0.38
N ILE A 154 -6.77 -21.07 -0.81
CA ILE A 154 -5.81 -21.49 -1.84
C ILE A 154 -4.94 -22.64 -1.30
N ALA A 155 -4.45 -22.55 -0.07
CA ALA A 155 -3.61 -23.58 0.55
C ALA A 155 -4.34 -24.91 0.73
N GLU A 156 -5.64 -24.91 1.03
CA GLU A 156 -6.46 -26.12 1.09
C GLU A 156 -6.60 -26.79 -0.29
N LEU A 157 -6.57 -26.02 -1.38
CA LEU A 157 -6.74 -26.54 -2.74
C LEU A 157 -5.44 -27.02 -3.37
N VAL A 158 -4.35 -26.26 -3.23
CA VAL A 158 -3.08 -26.51 -3.95
C VAL A 158 -1.90 -26.83 -3.04
N GLY A 159 -2.11 -26.85 -1.72
CA GLY A 159 -1.06 -26.96 -0.72
C GLY A 159 -0.42 -25.62 -0.38
N ARG A 160 0.25 -25.56 0.78
CA ARG A 160 0.81 -24.30 1.33
C ARG A 160 1.84 -23.68 0.39
N GLU A 161 2.77 -24.47 -0.14
CA GLU A 161 3.87 -23.94 -0.96
C GLU A 161 3.37 -23.24 -2.23
N GLU A 162 2.46 -23.88 -2.96
CA GLU A 162 1.85 -23.26 -4.15
C GLU A 162 0.95 -22.08 -3.79
N ALA A 163 0.30 -22.08 -2.62
CA ALA A 163 -0.44 -20.92 -2.13
C ALA A 163 0.47 -19.71 -1.87
N ARG A 164 1.68 -19.91 -1.32
CA ARG A 164 2.66 -18.83 -1.11
C ARG A 164 3.07 -18.18 -2.43
N LYS A 165 3.42 -19.02 -3.42
CA LYS A 165 3.76 -18.56 -4.78
C LYS A 165 2.58 -17.83 -5.42
N THR A 166 1.38 -18.37 -5.27
CA THR A 166 0.15 -17.76 -5.79
C THR A 166 -0.08 -16.37 -5.18
N MET A 167 0.02 -16.22 -3.86
CA MET A 167 -0.12 -14.91 -3.20
C MET A 167 0.95 -13.91 -3.66
N TYR A 168 2.20 -14.35 -3.79
CA TYR A 168 3.29 -13.53 -4.31
C TYR A 168 2.98 -13.02 -5.72
N TYR A 169 2.71 -13.91 -6.67
CA TYR A 169 2.51 -13.53 -8.07
C TYR A 169 1.23 -12.76 -8.30
N MET A 170 0.15 -13.08 -7.57
CA MET A 170 -1.10 -12.33 -7.63
C MET A 170 -0.87 -10.86 -7.28
N HIS A 171 -0.14 -10.59 -6.19
CA HIS A 171 0.13 -9.22 -5.74
C HIS A 171 1.24 -8.51 -6.51
N PHE A 172 2.18 -9.25 -7.10
CA PHE A 172 3.10 -8.71 -8.10
C PHE A 172 2.32 -8.16 -9.30
N ARG A 173 1.46 -8.98 -9.92
CA ARG A 173 0.65 -8.58 -11.08
C ARG A 173 -0.32 -7.46 -10.76
N ALA A 174 -0.98 -7.51 -9.60
CA ALA A 174 -1.89 -6.45 -9.17
C ALA A 174 -1.17 -5.10 -9.03
N MET A 175 0.04 -5.09 -8.48
CA MET A 175 0.83 -3.87 -8.36
C MET A 175 1.35 -3.38 -9.72
N GLU A 176 1.75 -4.28 -10.64
CA GLU A 176 2.14 -3.90 -12.01
C GLU A 176 1.00 -3.18 -12.74
N GLU A 177 -0.20 -3.74 -12.76
CA GLU A 177 -1.36 -3.12 -13.42
C GLU A 177 -1.72 -1.79 -12.73
N GLN A 178 -1.68 -1.75 -11.40
CA GLN A 178 -1.90 -0.51 -10.64
C GLN A 178 -0.89 0.59 -11.01
N LEU A 179 0.40 0.27 -11.17
CA LEU A 179 1.42 1.25 -11.52
C LEU A 179 1.31 1.72 -12.97
N LYS A 180 0.88 0.83 -13.87
CA LYS A 180 0.61 1.12 -15.28
C LYS A 180 -0.58 2.07 -15.46
N ASP A 181 -1.65 1.86 -14.69
CA ASP A 181 -2.87 2.66 -14.77
C ASP A 181 -2.85 3.90 -13.88
N LEU A 182 -1.79 4.09 -13.08
CA LEU A 182 -1.63 5.24 -12.21
C LEU A 182 -1.54 6.54 -13.03
N ASP A 183 -2.50 7.44 -12.84
CA ASP A 183 -2.41 8.80 -13.37
C ASP A 183 -1.40 9.61 -12.55
N VAL A 184 -0.13 9.45 -12.91
CA VAL A 184 1.02 10.12 -12.32
C VAL A 184 0.86 11.65 -12.32
N ARG A 185 0.10 12.25 -13.26
CA ARG A 185 -0.13 13.70 -13.31
C ARG A 185 -1.14 14.18 -12.27
N SER A 186 -2.05 13.31 -11.83
CA SER A 186 -2.90 13.60 -10.68
C SER A 186 -2.11 13.54 -9.37
N VAL A 187 -1.08 12.70 -9.31
CA VAL A 187 -0.25 12.50 -8.11
C VAL A 187 0.81 13.60 -7.96
N PHE A 188 1.58 13.85 -9.02
CA PHE A 188 2.73 14.74 -9.01
C PHE A 188 2.53 15.97 -9.89
N PRO A 189 3.26 17.07 -9.64
CA PRO A 189 3.33 18.17 -10.60
C PRO A 189 3.71 17.66 -12.00
N ALA A 190 3.13 18.25 -13.04
CA ALA A 190 3.30 17.77 -14.41
C ALA A 190 4.77 17.65 -14.85
N PHE A 191 5.66 18.50 -14.35
CA PHE A 191 7.10 18.43 -14.67
C PHE A 191 7.82 17.26 -13.98
N CYS A 192 7.26 16.70 -12.90
CA CYS A 192 7.78 15.51 -12.22
C CYS A 192 7.23 14.20 -12.82
N ALA A 193 6.07 14.25 -13.50
CA ALA A 193 5.42 13.06 -14.05
C ALA A 193 6.32 12.17 -14.93
N PRO A 194 7.26 12.71 -15.74
CA PRO A 194 8.18 11.87 -16.51
C PRO A 194 9.00 10.90 -15.64
N LEU A 195 9.35 11.26 -14.39
CA LEU A 195 10.19 10.45 -13.50
C LEU A 195 9.58 9.10 -13.09
N PHE A 196 8.28 8.89 -13.29
CA PHE A 196 7.59 7.65 -12.91
C PHE A 196 6.82 7.00 -14.06
N ARG A 197 6.87 7.59 -15.25
CA ARG A 197 6.29 7.01 -16.47
C ARG A 197 7.23 6.03 -17.13
N GLU A 198 8.51 6.36 -17.12
CA GLU A 198 9.58 5.56 -17.67
C GLU A 198 10.61 5.27 -16.57
N PRO A 199 11.32 4.13 -16.66
CA PRO A 199 12.46 3.85 -15.80
C PRO A 199 13.46 5.01 -15.79
N VAL A 200 13.84 5.44 -14.59
CA VAL A 200 14.81 6.51 -14.45
C VAL A 200 16.21 5.95 -14.66
N ASP A 201 16.99 6.66 -15.48
CA ASP A 201 18.39 6.36 -15.69
C ASP A 201 19.22 6.67 -14.43
N SER A 202 19.78 5.63 -13.80
CA SER A 202 20.60 5.76 -12.59
C SER A 202 21.80 6.71 -12.79
N GLU A 203 22.41 6.69 -13.97
CA GLU A 203 23.52 7.60 -14.32
C GLU A 203 23.06 9.07 -14.26
N SER A 204 21.85 9.36 -14.72
CA SER A 204 21.26 10.69 -14.63
C SER A 204 21.01 11.14 -13.18
N LEU A 205 20.69 10.22 -12.27
CA LEU A 205 20.53 10.54 -10.85
C LEU A 205 21.88 10.76 -10.16
N GLU A 206 22.87 9.93 -10.45
CA GLU A 206 24.23 10.05 -9.92
C GLU A 206 24.88 11.39 -10.30
N ASN A 207 24.70 11.79 -11.57
CA ASN A 207 25.27 13.02 -12.10
C ASN A 207 24.48 14.29 -11.71
N ASN A 208 23.29 14.16 -11.09
CA ASN A 208 22.49 15.30 -10.66
C ASN A 208 21.94 15.11 -9.24
N PRO A 209 22.67 15.55 -8.20
CA PRO A 209 22.28 15.38 -6.80
C PRO A 209 20.93 16.02 -6.44
N SER A 210 20.55 17.12 -7.11
CA SER A 210 19.25 17.75 -6.87
C SER A 210 18.12 16.90 -7.43
N LEU A 211 18.32 16.31 -8.61
CA LEU A 211 17.36 15.39 -9.20
C LEU A 211 17.23 14.11 -8.38
N ALA A 212 18.35 13.51 -7.94
CA ALA A 212 18.36 12.35 -7.03
C ALA A 212 17.60 12.62 -5.74
N ARG A 213 17.84 13.79 -5.11
CA ARG A 213 17.10 14.20 -3.92
C ARG A 213 15.61 14.32 -4.22
N LEU A 214 15.23 15.00 -5.31
CA LEU A 214 13.82 15.13 -5.69
C LEU A 214 13.18 13.76 -5.95
N TYR A 215 13.87 12.88 -6.66
CA TYR A 215 13.39 11.53 -6.94
C TYR A 215 13.09 10.77 -5.64
N GLY A 216 14.04 10.74 -4.70
CA GLY A 216 13.84 10.07 -3.40
C GLY A 216 12.66 10.63 -2.60
N GLU A 217 12.40 11.94 -2.69
CA GLU A 217 11.22 12.56 -2.06
C GLU A 217 9.90 12.10 -2.70
N LEU A 218 9.87 12.03 -4.03
CA LEU A 218 8.69 11.59 -4.77
C LEU A 218 8.46 10.09 -4.63
N GLU A 219 9.51 9.28 -4.60
CA GLU A 219 9.46 7.85 -4.32
C GLU A 219 8.94 7.58 -2.91
N THR A 220 9.48 8.26 -1.89
CA THR A 220 9.00 8.15 -0.51
C THR A 220 7.53 8.51 -0.41
N MET A 221 7.10 9.56 -1.12
CA MET A 221 5.69 9.91 -1.23
C MET A 221 4.91 8.77 -1.87
N LEU A 222 5.33 8.26 -3.02
CA LEU A 222 4.63 7.20 -3.74
C LEU A 222 4.49 5.94 -2.88
N LEU A 223 5.55 5.50 -2.20
CA LEU A 223 5.51 4.37 -1.27
C LEU A 223 4.47 4.58 -0.16
N ARG A 224 4.44 5.79 0.41
CA ARG A 224 3.43 6.13 1.41
C ARG A 224 2.01 6.02 0.83
N LEU A 225 1.78 6.52 -0.38
CA LEU A 225 0.46 6.46 -1.04
C LEU A 225 0.03 5.03 -1.35
N LEU A 226 0.94 4.22 -1.91
CA LEU A 226 0.63 2.89 -2.42
C LEU A 226 0.56 1.82 -1.33
N PHE A 227 1.29 1.98 -0.22
CA PHE A 227 1.38 0.97 0.85
C PHE A 227 0.83 1.44 2.20
N ASN A 228 1.25 2.61 2.68
CA ASN A 228 0.90 3.04 4.04
C ASN A 228 -0.57 3.44 4.13
N GLU A 229 -0.96 4.36 3.27
CA GLU A 229 -2.31 4.91 3.28
C GLU A 229 -3.37 3.93 2.75
N SER A 230 -2.95 2.90 2.02
CA SER A 230 -3.78 1.77 1.57
C SER A 230 -3.87 0.63 2.59
N GLY A 231 -3.19 0.75 3.74
CA GLY A 231 -3.29 -0.20 4.85
C GLY A 231 -2.42 -1.45 4.73
N TRP A 232 -1.46 -1.50 3.81
CA TRP A 232 -0.55 -2.64 3.66
C TRP A 232 0.56 -2.67 4.71
N GLY A 233 0.99 -1.50 5.16
CA GLY A 233 2.10 -1.32 6.11
C GLY A 233 2.95 -0.11 5.75
N SER A 234 3.98 0.17 6.56
CA SER A 234 4.88 1.31 6.37
C SER A 234 6.24 0.85 5.87
N PRO A 235 6.46 0.73 4.54
CA PRO A 235 7.76 0.38 3.99
C PRO A 235 8.76 1.52 4.17
N ARG A 236 10.01 1.14 4.44
CA ARG A 236 11.17 2.03 4.47
C ARG A 236 12.30 1.36 3.68
N PHE A 237 12.73 2.05 2.63
CA PHE A 237 13.87 1.65 1.82
C PHE A 237 15.15 2.02 2.54
N ASP A 238 16.16 1.16 2.47
CA ASP A 238 17.49 1.43 3.01
C ASP A 238 18.25 2.48 2.19
N ARG A 239 18.04 2.48 0.88
CA ARG A 239 18.56 3.45 -0.07
C ARG A 239 17.58 3.66 -1.23
N THR A 240 17.82 4.74 -1.97
CA THR A 240 17.03 5.16 -3.14
C THR A 240 17.98 5.44 -4.30
N PRO A 241 17.61 5.20 -5.57
CA PRO A 241 16.30 4.74 -6.05
C PRO A 241 16.09 3.23 -5.99
N VAL A 242 17.16 2.43 -5.84
CA VAL A 242 17.08 0.97 -5.85
C VAL A 242 17.43 0.42 -4.47
N PRO A 243 16.46 -0.01 -3.66
CA PRO A 243 16.74 -0.61 -2.37
C PRO A 243 17.37 -2.00 -2.53
N GLU A 244 18.31 -2.35 -1.66
CA GLU A 244 18.71 -3.76 -1.45
C GLU A 244 17.83 -4.38 -0.37
N LYS A 245 17.38 -3.57 0.58
CA LYS A 245 16.59 -4.00 1.71
C LYS A 245 15.43 -3.05 1.98
N VAL A 246 14.26 -3.64 2.24
CA VAL A 246 13.06 -2.91 2.67
C VAL A 246 12.62 -3.41 4.02
N THR A 247 12.42 -2.49 4.96
CA THR A 247 11.81 -2.78 6.26
C THR A 247 10.35 -2.32 6.23
N VAL A 248 9.41 -3.20 6.56
CA VAL A 248 7.98 -2.88 6.62
C VAL A 248 7.50 -2.97 8.05
N ARG A 249 7.05 -1.85 8.60
CA ARG A 249 6.39 -1.81 9.90
C ARG A 249 4.90 -2.06 9.75
N ASN A 250 4.29 -2.73 10.72
CA ASN A 250 2.86 -3.00 10.76
C ASN A 250 2.36 -3.63 9.44
N SER A 251 3.09 -4.61 8.91
CA SER A 251 2.65 -5.36 7.73
C SER A 251 1.32 -6.03 8.03
N VAL A 252 0.31 -5.78 7.21
CA VAL A 252 -1.03 -6.34 7.42
C VAL A 252 -0.98 -7.86 7.51
N GLU A 253 -0.26 -8.54 6.62
CA GLU A 253 -0.12 -10.00 6.62
C GLU A 253 0.48 -10.53 7.92
N SER A 254 1.49 -9.83 8.45
CA SER A 254 2.14 -10.23 9.70
C SER A 254 1.25 -10.10 10.94
N LEU A 255 0.24 -9.21 10.89
CA LEU A 255 -0.68 -8.99 12.01
C LEU A 255 -1.72 -10.11 12.11
N TRP A 256 -2.14 -10.68 10.98
CA TRP A 256 -3.19 -11.70 10.93
C TRP A 256 -2.67 -13.11 11.07
N ILE A 257 -1.50 -13.39 10.49
CA ILE A 257 -0.96 -14.77 10.45
C ILE A 257 -0.15 -15.09 11.73
N ARG A 258 -0.03 -14.14 12.67
CA ARG A 258 0.74 -14.37 13.90
C ARG A 258 0.01 -15.27 14.92
N PRO A 259 0.73 -16.13 15.65
CA PRO A 259 2.16 -16.44 15.50
C PRO A 259 2.44 -17.39 14.33
N SER A 260 3.62 -17.26 13.72
CA SER A 260 4.13 -18.14 12.67
C SER A 260 5.58 -18.54 12.96
N GLU A 261 5.98 -19.75 12.57
CA GLU A 261 7.39 -20.20 12.64
C GLU A 261 8.23 -19.69 11.44
N GLU A 262 7.56 -19.23 10.38
CA GLU A 262 8.15 -18.83 9.11
C GLU A 262 7.70 -17.42 8.67
N PRO A 263 8.42 -16.77 7.74
CA PRO A 263 7.95 -15.54 7.08
C PRO A 263 6.66 -15.78 6.27
N VAL A 264 5.74 -14.81 6.28
CA VAL A 264 4.36 -14.96 5.77
C VAL A 264 3.87 -13.80 4.91
N CYS A 265 4.66 -12.75 4.72
CA CYS A 265 4.25 -11.56 3.98
C CYS A 265 4.48 -11.71 2.47
N TYR A 266 3.87 -12.73 1.86
CA TYR A 266 4.09 -13.07 0.46
C TYR A 266 3.49 -12.04 -0.49
N ALA A 267 2.32 -11.48 -0.15
CA ALA A 267 1.68 -10.42 -0.93
C ALA A 267 2.53 -9.15 -0.95
N MET A 268 3.01 -8.72 0.22
CA MET A 268 3.92 -7.59 0.38
C MET A 268 5.19 -7.79 -0.43
N ALA A 269 5.80 -8.99 -0.37
CA ALA A 269 6.98 -9.30 -1.17
C ALA A 269 6.70 -9.12 -2.67
N GLY A 270 5.61 -9.70 -3.18
CA GLY A 270 5.21 -9.56 -4.59
C GLY A 270 5.00 -8.10 -5.00
N SER A 271 4.29 -7.32 -4.17
CA SER A 271 4.06 -5.89 -4.42
C SER A 271 5.35 -5.05 -4.39
N LEU A 272 6.28 -5.33 -3.47
CA LEU A 272 7.58 -4.64 -3.42
C LEU A 272 8.44 -4.95 -4.65
N ALA A 273 8.47 -6.22 -5.06
CA ALA A 273 9.17 -6.66 -6.26
C ALA A 273 8.64 -5.95 -7.51
N ALA A 274 7.32 -5.90 -7.70
CA ALA A 274 6.69 -5.19 -8.82
C ALA A 274 6.97 -3.68 -8.78
N PHE A 275 6.90 -3.06 -7.60
CA PHE A 275 7.20 -1.64 -7.45
C PHE A 275 8.64 -1.30 -7.85
N VAL A 276 9.62 -2.04 -7.32
CA VAL A 276 11.04 -1.83 -7.65
C VAL A 276 11.31 -2.13 -9.12
N SER A 277 10.67 -3.17 -9.67
CA SER A 277 10.81 -3.51 -11.09
C SER A 277 10.29 -2.39 -12.00
N HIS A 278 9.15 -1.80 -11.65
CA HIS A 278 8.56 -0.69 -12.41
C HIS A 278 9.46 0.54 -12.44
N ILE A 279 9.98 0.97 -11.28
CA ILE A 279 10.77 2.21 -11.20
C ILE A 279 12.17 2.07 -11.82
N THR A 280 12.75 0.86 -11.80
CA THR A 280 14.09 0.58 -12.36
C THR A 280 14.03 0.16 -13.82
N GLY A 281 12.89 -0.36 -14.29
CA GLY A 281 12.76 -0.98 -15.60
C GLY A 281 13.50 -2.30 -15.74
N GLU A 282 13.92 -2.89 -14.62
CA GLU A 282 14.59 -4.19 -14.56
C GLU A 282 13.74 -5.15 -13.74
N SER A 283 13.88 -6.46 -13.95
CA SER A 283 13.13 -7.44 -13.17
C SER A 283 13.76 -7.64 -11.79
N TYR A 284 12.95 -7.55 -10.74
CA TYR A 284 13.35 -7.80 -9.36
C TYR A 284 12.45 -8.83 -8.70
N VAL A 285 13.02 -9.62 -7.80
CA VAL A 285 12.33 -10.47 -6.83
C VAL A 285 12.54 -9.94 -5.43
N ALA A 286 11.55 -10.16 -4.56
CA ALA A 286 11.63 -9.83 -3.15
C ALA A 286 11.50 -11.08 -2.29
N ARG A 287 12.37 -11.23 -1.30
CA ARG A 287 12.30 -12.33 -0.32
C ARG A 287 12.22 -11.77 1.09
N GLU A 288 11.20 -12.18 1.84
CA GLU A 288 11.11 -11.87 3.27
C GLU A 288 12.15 -12.70 4.05
N THR A 289 13.04 -12.02 4.78
CA THR A 289 14.12 -12.64 5.57
C THR A 289 13.87 -12.58 7.07
N ARG A 290 13.00 -11.67 7.52
CA ARG A 290 12.54 -11.55 8.92
C ARG A 290 11.08 -11.14 8.91
N CYS A 291 10.26 -11.71 9.79
CA CYS A 291 8.83 -11.44 9.84
C CYS A 291 8.36 -11.14 11.27
N ALA A 292 7.48 -10.15 11.42
CA ALA A 292 6.89 -9.85 12.71
C ALA A 292 5.98 -10.97 13.25
N ALA A 293 5.35 -11.74 12.36
CA ALA A 293 4.59 -12.94 12.75
C ALA A 293 5.50 -14.02 13.37
N ALA A 294 6.79 -14.04 12.99
CA ALA A 294 7.82 -14.93 13.52
C ALA A 294 8.67 -14.29 14.65
N GLY A 295 8.14 -13.26 15.31
CA GLY A 295 8.76 -12.63 16.47
C GLY A 295 9.82 -11.56 16.18
N ALA A 296 10.04 -11.19 14.91
CA ALA A 296 10.87 -10.02 14.59
C ALA A 296 10.14 -8.70 14.98
N PRO A 297 10.86 -7.59 15.24
CA PRO A 297 10.21 -6.31 15.54
C PRO A 297 9.47 -5.72 14.33
N ASP A 298 10.04 -5.91 13.13
CA ASP A 298 9.50 -5.43 11.85
C ASP A 298 9.78 -6.51 10.78
N CYS A 299 9.00 -6.50 9.69
CA CYS A 299 9.26 -7.36 8.53
C CYS A 299 10.42 -6.81 7.70
N THR A 300 11.29 -7.68 7.19
CA THR A 300 12.44 -7.30 6.37
C THR A 300 12.47 -8.10 5.08
N PHE A 301 12.64 -7.42 3.96
CA PHE A 301 12.71 -7.98 2.62
C PHE A 301 14.07 -7.66 2.01
N VAL A 302 14.65 -8.63 1.31
CA VAL A 302 15.82 -8.43 0.44
C VAL A 302 15.33 -8.42 -1.01
N LEU A 303 15.83 -7.48 -1.80
CA LEU A 303 15.51 -7.33 -3.21
C LEU A 303 16.70 -7.78 -4.05
N GLU A 304 16.44 -8.69 -4.98
CA GLU A 304 17.46 -9.26 -5.86
C GLU A 304 16.99 -9.07 -7.31
N LYS A 305 17.91 -8.67 -8.18
CA LYS A 305 17.63 -8.55 -9.61
C LYS A 305 17.53 -9.94 -10.22
N GLU A 306 16.51 -10.19 -11.04
CA GLU A 306 16.46 -11.41 -11.84
C GLU A 306 17.52 -11.33 -12.95
N GLY A 307 18.37 -12.36 -13.02
CA GLY A 307 19.50 -12.47 -13.94
C GLY A 307 19.12 -12.79 -15.37
#